data_AF-A0A0Q8EQ93-F1
#
_entry.id   AF-A0A0Q8EQ93-F1
#
_cell.length_a   1.000
_cell.length_b   1.000
_cell.length_c   1.000
_cell.angle_alpha   90.00
_cell.angle_beta   90.00
_cell.angle_gamma   90.00
#
_symmetry.space_group_name_H-M   'P 1'
#
loop_
_entity.id
_entity.type
_entity.pdbx_description
1 polymer ?
#
loop_
_entity_poly.entity_id
_entity_poly.type
_entity_poly.pdbx_seq_one_letter_code
_entity_poly.pdbx_strand_id
1 'polypeptide(L)'
;MSLFEVVRWGNDSDAVSTGGPDGPDTCFLVRARSVEQAATLVDQQLARMPGDVVNAWSAAIYLLGTESSTQSEERILRGPYIQHAYRHGWRHWYRQGAGEPWMETIQA
;
A
#
# COMPACT_ATOMS: atom_id res chain seq x y z
N MET A 1 -1.53 -7.06 16.23
CA MET A 1 -1.87 -7.20 14.78
C MET A 1 -0.58 -7.17 13.97
N SER A 2 -0.63 -7.18 12.65
CA SER A 2 0.54 -6.97 11.81
C SER A 2 0.61 -5.52 11.32
N LEU A 3 1.82 -5.03 11.14
CA LEU A 3 2.10 -3.75 10.49
C LEU A 3 2.43 -3.99 9.03
N PHE A 4 1.73 -3.28 8.16
CA PHE A 4 1.89 -3.35 6.73
C PHE A 4 2.24 -1.99 6.15
N GLU A 5 3.15 -1.97 5.18
CA GLU A 5 3.21 -0.88 4.21
C GLU A 5 2.36 -1.28 3.02
N VAL A 6 1.36 -0.47 2.68
CA VAL A 6 0.47 -0.69 1.55
C VAL A 6 0.74 0.40 0.52
N VAL A 7 0.92 -0.01 -0.73
CA VAL A 7 1.50 0.83 -1.77
C VAL A 7 0.62 0.82 -3.01
N ARG A 8 0.34 2.01 -3.55
CA ARG A 8 -0.09 2.21 -4.93
C ARG A 8 1.09 2.73 -5.73
N TRP A 9 1.35 2.13 -6.90
CA TRP A 9 2.43 2.57 -7.78
C TRP A 9 2.19 3.98 -8.31
N GLY A 10 3.22 4.81 -8.20
CA GLY A 10 3.17 6.21 -8.60
C GLY A 10 2.22 7.07 -7.76
N ASN A 11 1.95 8.27 -8.28
CA ASN A 11 1.12 9.27 -7.61
C ASN A 11 0.48 10.25 -8.59
N ASP A 12 -0.54 10.99 -8.13
CA ASP A 12 -1.30 11.95 -8.95
C ASP A 12 -0.74 13.39 -8.87
N SER A 13 0.55 13.59 -8.58
CA SER A 13 1.15 14.92 -8.65
C SER A 13 1.22 15.40 -10.10
N ASP A 14 0.91 16.68 -10.35
CA ASP A 14 1.07 17.31 -11.67
C ASP A 14 2.54 17.62 -12.02
N ALA A 15 3.48 17.36 -11.11
CA ALA A 15 4.89 17.65 -11.31
C ALA A 15 5.50 16.66 -12.30
N VAL A 16 5.92 17.16 -13.47
CA VAL A 16 6.47 16.36 -14.58
C VAL A 16 7.59 15.40 -14.18
N SER A 17 8.41 15.76 -13.18
CA SER A 17 9.55 14.93 -12.75
C SER A 17 9.26 13.99 -11.58
N THR A 18 8.11 14.12 -10.91
CA THR A 18 7.80 13.35 -9.69
C THR A 18 6.37 12.82 -9.64
N GLY A 19 5.55 13.11 -10.64
CA GLY A 19 4.17 12.67 -10.77
C GLY A 19 4.00 11.52 -11.76
N GLY A 20 2.81 10.94 -11.75
CA GLY A 20 2.42 9.87 -12.66
C GLY A 20 2.85 8.47 -12.22
N PRO A 21 2.65 7.47 -13.10
CA PRO A 21 2.84 6.06 -12.77
C PRO A 21 4.30 5.67 -12.51
N ASP A 22 5.26 6.40 -13.07
CA ASP A 22 6.70 6.17 -12.89
C ASP A 22 7.33 7.07 -11.81
N GLY A 23 6.53 7.92 -11.16
CA GLY A 23 6.96 8.75 -10.04
C GLY A 23 7.13 7.94 -8.74
N PRO A 24 7.47 8.58 -7.61
CA PRO A 24 7.44 7.92 -6.31
C PRO A 24 6.03 7.43 -5.96
N ASP A 25 5.96 6.42 -5.11
CA ASP A 25 4.73 5.69 -4.83
C ASP A 25 3.87 6.37 -3.78
N THR A 26 2.58 6.05 -3.80
CA THR A 26 1.64 6.46 -2.75
C THR A 26 1.58 5.37 -1.69
N CYS A 27 2.17 5.64 -0.52
CA CYS A 27 2.34 4.66 0.55
C CYS A 27 1.44 4.96 1.78
N PHE A 28 1.09 3.90 2.49
CA PHE A 28 0.31 3.93 3.73
C PHE A 28 0.93 2.97 4.75
N LEU A 29 1.00 3.39 6.01
CA LEU A 29 1.30 2.50 7.13
C LEU A 29 -0.02 2.04 7.73
N VAL A 30 -0.25 0.73 7.76
CA VAL A 30 -1.52 0.12 8.13
C VAL A 30 -1.31 -0.91 9.22
N ARG A 31 -2.22 -0.91 10.19
CA ARG A 31 -2.40 -2.01 11.12
C ARG A 31 -3.59 -2.85 10.69
N ALA A 32 -3.38 -4.15 10.48
CA ALA A 32 -4.45 -5.07 10.11
C ALA A 32 -4.16 -6.51 10.57
N ARG A 33 -5.15 -7.40 10.50
CA ARG A 33 -4.95 -8.84 10.77
C ARG A 33 -4.54 -9.62 9.52
N SER A 34 -4.85 -9.12 8.33
CA SER A 34 -4.50 -9.74 7.05
C SER A 34 -4.15 -8.73 5.96
N VAL A 35 -3.59 -9.25 4.86
CA VAL A 35 -3.25 -8.49 3.64
C VAL A 35 -4.51 -7.88 3.02
N GLU A 36 -5.59 -8.65 2.95
CA GLU A 36 -6.88 -8.24 2.39
C GLU A 36 -7.52 -7.11 3.19
N GLN A 37 -7.43 -7.17 4.52
CA GLN A 37 -7.93 -6.10 5.38
C GLN A 37 -7.11 -4.82 5.22
N ALA A 38 -5.79 -4.94 5.13
CA ALA A 38 -4.91 -3.79 4.89
C ALA A 38 -5.22 -3.15 3.52
N ALA A 39 -5.36 -3.96 2.48
CA ALA A 39 -5.76 -3.53 1.14
C ALA A 39 -7.12 -2.83 1.16
N THR A 40 -8.12 -3.42 1.81
CA THR A 40 -9.49 -2.89 1.85
C THR A 40 -9.52 -1.47 2.45
N LEU A 41 -8.81 -1.25 3.55
CA LEU A 41 -8.73 0.07 4.20
C LEU A 41 -8.12 1.12 3.27
N VAL A 42 -7.07 0.75 2.54
CA VAL A 42 -6.34 1.67 1.66
C VAL A 42 -7.07 1.89 0.34
N ASP A 43 -7.64 0.85 -0.26
CA ASP A 43 -8.43 0.97 -1.50
C ASP A 43 -9.66 1.86 -1.28
N GLN A 44 -10.31 1.79 -0.12
CA GLN A 44 -11.39 2.72 0.24
C GLN A 44 -10.91 4.17 0.33
N GLN A 45 -9.67 4.39 0.77
CA GLN A 45 -9.08 5.74 0.81
C GLN A 45 -8.67 6.21 -0.58
N LEU A 46 -8.04 5.35 -1.39
CA LEU A 46 -7.62 5.62 -2.76
C LEU A 46 -8.81 5.89 -3.68
N ALA A 47 -9.93 5.19 -3.52
CA ALA A 47 -11.15 5.42 -4.29
C ALA A 47 -11.77 6.81 -4.07
N ARG A 48 -11.34 7.53 -3.03
CA ARG A 48 -11.76 8.92 -2.74
C ARG A 48 -10.74 9.96 -3.20
N MET A 49 -9.57 9.52 -3.66
CA MET A 49 -8.53 10.39 -4.18
C MET A 49 -8.71 10.58 -5.70
N PRO A 50 -8.14 11.65 -6.28
CA PRO A 50 -7.93 11.71 -7.72
C PRO A 50 -7.18 10.45 -8.19
N GLY A 51 -7.51 9.98 -9.39
CA GLY A 51 -6.94 8.76 -9.97
C GLY A 51 -6.87 8.82 -11.49
N ASP A 52 -6.62 10.03 -12.01
CA ASP A 52 -6.63 10.30 -13.45
C ASP A 52 -5.40 9.72 -14.15
N VAL A 53 -4.28 9.59 -13.42
CA VAL A 53 -2.98 9.15 -13.97
C VAL A 53 -2.48 7.85 -13.35
N VAL A 54 -2.97 7.48 -12.17
CA VAL A 54 -2.63 6.20 -11.52
C VAL A 54 -3.86 5.48 -11.00
N ASN A 55 -3.75 4.15 -10.89
CA ASN A 55 -4.83 3.28 -10.45
C ASN A 55 -5.41 3.65 -9.08
N ALA A 56 -6.73 3.61 -8.91
CA ALA A 56 -7.37 3.89 -7.61
C ALA A 56 -7.34 2.70 -6.61
N TRP A 57 -6.31 1.85 -6.69
CA TRP A 57 -6.16 0.64 -5.87
C TRP A 57 -4.68 0.36 -5.55
N SER A 58 -4.44 -0.30 -4.41
CA SER A 58 -3.09 -0.66 -3.94
C SER A 58 -2.50 -1.85 -4.70
N ALA A 59 -1.27 -1.75 -5.18
CA ALA A 59 -0.63 -2.77 -6.01
C ALA A 59 0.35 -3.67 -5.26
N ALA A 60 0.89 -3.21 -4.11
CA ALA A 60 1.81 -3.99 -3.29
C ALA A 60 1.53 -3.83 -1.79
N ILE A 61 1.84 -4.87 -1.04
CA ILE A 61 1.75 -4.90 0.42
C ILE A 61 3.00 -5.55 0.99
N TYR A 62 3.65 -4.89 1.95
CA TYR A 62 4.86 -5.36 2.62
C TYR A 62 4.58 -5.59 4.11
N LEU A 63 4.95 -6.75 4.63
CA LEU A 63 4.85 -7.05 6.07
C LEU A 63 6.07 -6.48 6.80
N LEU A 64 5.86 -5.41 7.55
CA LEU A 64 6.91 -4.73 8.32
C LEU A 64 7.21 -5.44 9.64
N GLY A 65 6.22 -6.16 10.19
CA GLY A 65 6.37 -6.94 11.41
C GLY A 65 5.09 -7.03 12.22
N THR A 66 5.25 -7.40 13.49
CA THR A 66 4.14 -7.51 14.44
C THR A 66 4.03 -6.22 15.25
N GLU A 67 2.81 -5.71 15.37
CA GLU A 67 2.51 -4.59 16.23
C GLU A 67 2.43 -5.04 17.70
N SER A 68 3.04 -4.28 18.61
CA SER A 68 3.05 -4.55 20.07
C SER A 68 2.01 -3.75 20.88
N SER A 69 1.11 -2.99 20.24
CA SER A 69 0.13 -2.20 20.96
C SER A 69 -1.02 -3.06 21.51
N THR A 70 -1.74 -2.55 22.51
CA THR A 70 -2.96 -3.17 23.05
C THR A 70 -4.21 -2.86 22.23
N GLN A 71 -4.10 -2.03 21.20
CA GLN A 71 -5.24 -1.67 20.37
C GLN A 71 -5.62 -2.82 19.44
N SER A 72 -6.91 -3.09 19.33
CA SER A 72 -7.45 -4.24 18.61
C SER A 72 -8.19 -3.88 17.32
N GLU A 73 -8.15 -2.62 16.88
CA GLU A 73 -8.88 -2.11 15.72
C GLU A 73 -7.96 -1.95 14.51
N GLU A 74 -8.33 -2.48 13.36
CA GLU A 74 -7.63 -2.26 12.11
C GLU A 74 -7.76 -0.80 11.65
N ARG A 75 -6.66 -0.16 11.24
CA ARG A 75 -6.68 1.23 10.75
C ARG A 75 -5.44 1.62 9.95
N ILE A 76 -5.59 2.66 9.15
CA ILE A 76 -4.46 3.44 8.63
C ILE A 76 -3.87 4.22 9.81
N LEU A 77 -2.57 4.01 10.06
CA LEU A 77 -1.79 4.69 11.09
C LEU A 77 -1.12 5.95 10.54
N ARG A 78 -0.72 5.94 9.27
CA ARG A 78 -0.12 7.07 8.55
C ARG A 78 -0.39 6.95 7.06
N GLY A 79 -0.60 8.07 6.39
CA GLY A 79 -0.71 8.18 4.93
C GLY A 79 -1.95 8.94 4.47
N PRO A 80 -2.06 9.25 3.17
CA PRO A 80 -1.06 8.94 2.13
C PRO A 80 0.24 9.73 2.32
N TYR A 81 1.39 9.12 2.01
CA TYR A 81 2.67 9.81 1.86
C TYR A 81 3.36 9.36 0.58
N ILE A 82 4.13 10.25 -0.03
CA ILE A 82 4.79 10.01 -1.31
C ILE A 82 6.25 9.62 -1.07
N GLN A 83 6.63 8.42 -1.47
CA GLN A 83 7.98 7.88 -1.28
C GLN A 83 8.21 6.68 -2.21
N HIS A 84 9.45 6.40 -2.59
CA HIS A 84 9.78 5.15 -3.26
C HIS A 84 9.57 3.97 -2.30
N ALA A 85 8.73 3.02 -2.70
CA ALA A 85 8.46 1.83 -1.92
C ALA A 85 9.76 1.02 -1.73
N TYR A 86 10.08 0.72 -0.47
CA TYR A 86 11.34 0.06 -0.13
C TYR A 86 11.10 -1.41 0.22
N ARG A 87 11.43 -2.32 -0.70
CA ARG A 87 11.36 -3.77 -0.46
C ARG A 87 12.69 -4.27 0.11
N HIS A 88 12.81 -4.41 1.43
CA HIS A 88 14.04 -4.95 2.02
C HIS A 88 13.76 -6.23 2.80
N GLY A 89 13.88 -7.38 2.11
CA GLY A 89 13.84 -8.71 2.74
C GLY A 89 12.52 -9.05 3.44
N TRP A 90 11.50 -8.21 3.31
CA TRP A 90 10.18 -8.42 3.89
C TRP A 90 9.34 -9.34 3.03
N ARG A 91 8.47 -10.11 3.69
CA ARG A 91 7.38 -10.82 3.01
C ARG A 91 6.49 -9.79 2.33
N HIS A 92 6.13 -10.05 1.08
CA HIS A 92 5.38 -9.11 0.30
C HIS A 92 4.43 -9.79 -0.67
N TRP A 93 3.38 -9.06 -1.02
CA TRP A 93 2.33 -9.50 -1.92
C TRP A 93 2.12 -8.46 -3.02
N TYR A 94 1.80 -8.96 -4.22
CA TYR A 94 1.39 -8.14 -5.36
C TYR A 94 0.06 -8.64 -5.91
N ARG A 95 -0.70 -7.75 -6.53
CA ARG A 95 -1.85 -8.10 -7.38
C ARG A 95 -1.79 -7.31 -8.67
N GLN A 96 -2.36 -7.87 -9.74
CA GLN A 96 -2.35 -7.25 -11.07
C GLN A 96 -3.57 -6.36 -11.34
N GLY A 97 -4.59 -6.42 -10.47
CA GLY A 97 -5.81 -5.64 -10.59
C GLY A 97 -6.56 -5.57 -9.26
N ALA A 98 -7.51 -4.62 -9.13
CA ALA A 98 -8.23 -4.37 -7.89
C ALA A 98 -8.94 -5.62 -7.30
N GLY A 99 -9.47 -6.49 -8.17
CA GLY A 99 -10.16 -7.72 -7.78
C GLY A 99 -9.32 -8.99 -7.90
N GLU A 100 -8.06 -8.87 -8.33
CA GLU A 100 -7.16 -10.02 -8.52
C GLU A 100 -6.59 -10.49 -7.19
N PRO A 101 -6.26 -11.79 -7.05
CA PRO A 101 -5.71 -12.34 -5.81
C PRO A 101 -4.32 -11.77 -5.49
N TRP A 102 -4.02 -11.72 -4.20
CA TRP A 102 -2.69 -11.37 -3.70
C TRP A 102 -1.73 -12.55 -3.84
N MET A 103 -0.66 -12.35 -4.60
CA MET A 103 0.38 -13.33 -4.82
C MET A 103 1.57 -13.04 -3.91
N GLU A 104 1.82 -13.92 -2.94
CA GLU A 104 3.00 -13.83 -2.10
C GLU A 104 4.26 -14.08 -2.93
N THR A 105 5.23 -13.19 -2.82
CA THR A 105 6.56 -13.39 -3.39
C THR A 105 7.55 -13.53 -2.25
N ILE A 106 8.22 -14.68 -2.21
CA ILE A 106 9.29 -14.96 -1.26
C ILE A 106 10.59 -14.63 -1.99
N GLN A 107 11.35 -13.64 -1.52
CA GLN A 107 12.74 -13.52 -1.99
C GLN A 107 13.50 -14.75 -1.48
N ALA A 108 14.01 -15.54 -2.44
CA ALA A 108 14.98 -16.61 -2.18
C ALA A 108 16.31 -16.02 -1.68
#